data_AF-A0A1G3PQ87-F1
#
_entry.id   AF-A0A1G3PQ87-F1
#
_cell.length_a   1.000
_cell.length_b   1.000
_cell.length_c   1.000
_cell.angle_alpha   90.00
_cell.angle_beta   90.00
_cell.angle_gamma   90.00
#
_symmetry.space_group_name_H-M   'P 1'
#
loop_
_entity.id
_entity.type
_entity.pdbx_description
1 polymer ?
#
loop_
_entity_poly.entity_id
_entity_poly.type
_entity_poly.pdbx_seq_one_letter_code
_entity_poly.pdbx_strand_id
1 'polypeptide(L)' 'MLLDLNDPCKIIGQTRSYLLAPEAEYEKNGVVDNVVFPCGAIWRPEKDELMLYYGGADTCICLASGSVEEILQACRNYR' A
#
# COMPACT_ATOMS: atom_id res chain seq x y z
N MET A 1 -2.86 2.36 -7.26
CA MET A 1 -3.30 3.17 -8.42
C MET A 1 -2.07 3.49 -9.26
N LEU A 2 -2.20 3.44 -10.58
CA LEU A 2 -1.21 3.85 -11.55
C LEU A 2 -1.72 5.06 -12.30
N LEU A 3 -0.87 6.07 -12.41
CA LEU A 3 -1.16 7.34 -13.06
C LEU A 3 -0.31 7.46 -14.33
N ASP A 4 -0.81 8.18 -15.33
CA ASP A 4 -0.02 8.50 -16.51
C ASP A 4 1.21 9.34 -16.13
N LEU A 5 2.35 9.03 -16.75
CA LEU A 5 3.63 9.65 -16.42
C LEU A 5 3.71 11.13 -16.84
N ASN A 6 2.98 11.52 -17.89
CA ASN A 6 2.99 12.89 -18.42
C ASN A 6 1.79 13.70 -17.90
N ASP A 7 0.67 13.06 -17.62
CA ASP A 7 -0.55 13.69 -17.10
C ASP A 7 -1.11 12.91 -15.89
N PRO A 8 -0.64 13.19 -14.66
CA PRO A 8 -1.01 12.41 -13.47
C PRO A 8 -2.49 12.53 -13.08
N CYS A 9 -3.27 13.42 -13.73
CA CYS A 9 -4.72 13.44 -13.56
C CYS A 9 -5.41 12.22 -14.22
N LYS A 10 -4.70 11.50 -15.08
CA LYS A 10 -5.21 10.30 -15.76
C LYS A 10 -4.84 9.04 -14.99
N ILE A 11 -5.85 8.32 -14.54
CA ILE A 11 -5.71 6.98 -13.96
C ILE A 11 -5.57 5.98 -15.10
N ILE A 12 -4.46 5.25 -15.13
CA ILE A 12 -4.17 4.22 -16.15
C ILE A 12 -4.23 2.79 -15.60
N GLY A 13 -4.40 2.63 -14.28
CA GLY A 13 -4.61 1.35 -13.62
C GLY A 13 -4.94 1.48 -12.14
N GLN A 14 -5.62 0.49 -11.57
CA GLN A 14 -5.97 0.43 -10.16
C GLN A 14 -6.18 -1.01 -9.73
N THR A 15 -5.91 -1.35 -8.47
CA THR A 15 -6.30 -2.65 -7.92
C THR A 15 -7.82 -2.75 -7.77
N ARG A 16 -8.39 -3.95 -7.88
CA ARG A 16 -9.83 -4.18 -7.63
C ARG A 16 -10.17 -4.31 -6.13
N SER A 17 -9.17 -4.53 -5.29
CA SER A 17 -9.27 -4.65 -3.85
C SER A 17 -8.22 -3.79 -3.15
N TYR A 18 -8.35 -3.66 -1.83
CA TYR A 18 -7.29 -3.14 -0.98
C TYR A 18 -6.05 -4.04 -1.04
N LEU A 19 -4.88 -3.43 -0.80
CA LEU A 19 -3.61 -4.16 -0.62
C LEU A 19 -3.40 -4.57 0.84
N LEU A 20 -3.89 -3.75 1.77
CA LEU A 20 -3.82 -3.96 3.22
C LEU A 20 -5.16 -3.57 3.84
N ALA A 21 -5.58 -4.35 4.83
CA ALA A 21 -6.71 -4.07 5.71
C ALA A 21 -6.33 -4.42 7.15
N PRO A 22 -6.97 -3.83 8.17
CA PRO A 22 -6.71 -4.15 9.57
C PRO A 22 -7.02 -5.62 9.88
N GLU A 23 -6.01 -6.40 10.23
CA GLU A 23 -6.13 -7.82 10.55
C GLU A 23 -5.50 -8.14 11.91
N ALA A 24 -4.38 -7.53 12.23
CA ALA A 24 -3.68 -7.74 13.49
C ALA A 24 -4.28 -6.89 14.63
N GLU A 25 -4.08 -7.33 15.88
CA GLU A 25 -4.64 -6.65 17.05
C GLU A 25 -4.17 -5.18 17.17
N TYR A 26 -2.92 -4.90 16.78
CA TYR A 26 -2.36 -3.54 16.80
C TYR A 26 -2.91 -2.63 15.68
N GLU A 27 -3.65 -3.18 14.72
CA GLU A 27 -4.34 -2.42 13.66
C GLU A 27 -5.83 -2.27 13.98
N LYS A 28 -6.39 -3.24 14.72
CA LYS A 28 -7.80 -3.28 15.09
C LYS A 28 -8.12 -2.46 16.34
N ASN A 29 -7.19 -2.37 17.29
CA ASN A 29 -7.44 -1.74 18.59
C ASN A 29 -6.38 -0.68 18.92
N GLY A 30 -6.80 0.55 19.18
CA GLY A 30 -5.87 1.64 19.52
C GLY A 30 -6.57 2.97 19.83
N VAL A 31 -5.89 4.08 19.54
CA VAL A 31 -6.50 5.42 19.65
C VAL A 31 -7.65 5.57 18.65
N VAL A 32 -7.50 4.96 17.46
CA VAL A 32 -8.57 4.83 16.47
C VAL A 32 -8.60 3.38 15.99
N ASP A 33 -9.71 2.69 16.22
CA ASP A 33 -9.85 1.28 15.88
C ASP A 33 -9.92 1.04 14.37
N ASN A 34 -9.45 -0.14 13.94
CA ASN A 34 -9.47 -0.60 12.55
C ASN A 34 -8.77 0.35 11.55
N VAL A 35 -7.53 0.74 11.85
CA VAL A 35 -6.74 1.63 10.97
C VAL A 35 -5.45 0.95 10.51
N VAL A 36 -5.26 0.99 9.19
CA VAL A 36 -3.96 0.87 8.53
C VAL A 36 -3.77 2.09 7.64
N PHE A 37 -2.77 2.93 7.94
CA PHE A 37 -2.57 4.21 7.23
C PHE A 37 -1.16 4.33 6.66
N PRO A 38 -0.94 4.11 5.35
CA PRO A 38 0.39 4.19 4.75
C PRO A 38 0.95 5.62 4.78
N CYS A 39 2.20 5.77 5.23
CA CYS A 39 2.82 7.08 5.47
C CYS A 39 4.23 7.25 4.88
N GLY A 40 4.89 6.15 4.48
CA GLY A 40 6.19 6.21 3.83
C GLY A 40 6.52 4.94 3.08
N ALA A 41 7.29 5.04 1.99
CA ALA A 41 7.70 3.89 1.21
C ALA A 41 9.18 3.98 0.83
N ILE A 42 9.89 2.85 0.91
CA ILE A 42 11.27 2.70 0.41
C ILE A 42 11.24 1.64 -0.68
N TRP A 43 11.66 2.01 -1.88
CA TRP A 43 11.77 1.09 -3.01
C TRP A 43 13.19 0.56 -3.14
N ARG A 44 13.34 -0.76 -3.19
CA ARG A 44 14.58 -1.50 -3.43
C ARG A 44 14.50 -2.22 -4.77
N PRO A 45 14.77 -1.54 -5.90
CA PRO A 45 14.60 -2.10 -7.24
C PRO A 45 15.43 -3.36 -7.49
N GLU A 46 16.63 -3.44 -6.92
CA GLU A 46 17.54 -4.58 -7.06
C GLU A 46 17.02 -5.86 -6.38
N LYS A 47 15.98 -5.75 -5.54
CA LYS A 47 15.31 -6.86 -4.85
C LYS A 47 13.85 -7.05 -5.26
N ASP A 48 13.34 -6.23 -6.17
CA ASP A 48 11.90 -6.10 -6.44
C ASP A 48 11.09 -6.00 -5.14
N GLU A 49 11.41 -5.01 -4.31
CA GLU A 49 10.78 -4.90 -2.99
C GLU A 49 10.38 -3.47 -2.67
N LEU A 50 9.14 -3.32 -2.22
CA LEU A 50 8.62 -2.11 -1.60
C LEU A 50 8.50 -2.35 -0.10
N MET A 51 9.18 -1.53 0.70
CA MET A 51 8.95 -1.43 2.15
C MET A 51 7.96 -0.31 2.41
N LEU A 52 6.76 -0.63 2.87
CA LEU A 52 5.68 0.32 3.14
C LEU A 52 5.49 0.49 4.65
N TYR A 53 5.86 1.66 5.15
CA TYR A 53 5.58 2.08 6.52
C TYR A 53 4.15 2.59 6.63
N TYR A 54 3.44 2.15 7.66
CA TYR A 54 2.06 2.55 7.91
C TYR A 54 1.79 2.69 9.42
N GLY A 55 0.81 3.51 9.77
CA GLY A 55 0.29 3.60 11.13
C GLY A 55 -0.74 2.50 11.40
N GLY A 56 -0.60 1.80 12.54
CA GLY A 56 -1.57 0.83 13.05
C GLY A 56 -2.41 1.43 14.18
N ALA A 57 -3.73 1.45 14.00
CA ALA A 57 -4.71 1.94 14.98
C ALA A 57 -4.40 3.33 15.60
N ASP A 58 -3.79 4.24 14.83
CA ASP A 58 -3.25 5.53 15.29
C ASP A 58 -2.37 5.46 16.55
N THR A 59 -1.68 4.32 16.75
CA THR A 59 -0.97 4.00 18.00
C THR A 59 0.48 3.61 17.78
N CYS A 60 0.80 2.93 16.69
CA CYS A 60 2.16 2.47 16.40
C CYS A 60 2.54 2.62 14.92
N ILE A 61 3.84 2.50 14.63
CA ILE A 61 4.36 2.41 13.28
C ILE A 61 4.66 0.96 12.96
N CYS A 62 4.18 0.52 11.81
CA CYS A 62 4.28 -0.83 11.29
C CYS A 62 4.98 -0.82 9.92
N LEU A 63 5.36 -2.01 9.45
CA LEU A 63 6.01 -2.20 8.16
C LEU A 63 5.40 -3.40 7.45
N ALA A 64 4.97 -3.20 6.21
CA ALA A 64 4.66 -4.25 5.26
C ALA A 64 5.74 -4.27 4.16
N SER A 65 6.00 -5.41 3.54
CA SER A 65 6.81 -5.48 2.33
C SER A 65 6.23 -6.43 1.29
N GLY A 66 6.56 -6.18 0.03
CA GLY A 66 6.07 -6.99 -1.10
C GLY A 66 6.70 -6.57 -2.43
N SER A 67 6.39 -7.32 -3.48
CA SER A 67 6.91 -7.09 -4.84
C SER A 67 6.26 -5.87 -5.50
N VAL A 68 7.07 -5.03 -6.15
CA VAL A 68 6.56 -3.91 -6.95
C VAL A 68 5.94 -4.45 -8.23
N GLU A 69 6.56 -5.45 -8.87
CA GLU A 69 6.01 -6.04 -10.09
C GLU A 69 4.63 -6.68 -9.86
N GLU A 70 4.43 -7.36 -8.74
CA GLU A 70 3.11 -7.91 -8.37
C GLU A 70 2.06 -6.81 -8.18
N ILE A 71 2.42 -5.70 -7.52
CA ILE A 71 1.52 -4.54 -7.34
C ILE A 71 1.20 -3.89 -8.70
N LEU A 72 2.18 -3.75 -9.60
CA LEU A 72 1.99 -3.23 -10.96
C LEU A 72 1.04 -4.13 -11.76
N GLN A 73 1.23 -5.44 -11.69
CA GLN A 73 0.37 -6.41 -12.36
C GLN A 73 -1.06 -6.36 -11.83
N ALA A 74 -1.24 -6.27 -10.50
CA ALA A 74 -2.54 -6.12 -9.87
C ALA A 74 -3.26 -4.83 -10.32
N CYS A 75 -2.53 -3.75 -10.59
CA CYS A 75 -3.10 -2.51 -11.12
C CYS A 75 -3.43 -2.56 -12.62
N ARG A 76 -2.67 -3.31 -13.43
CA ARG A 76 -2.89 -3.44 -14.89
C ARG A 76 -4.07 -4.35 -15.20
N ASN A 77 -4.34 -5.34 -14.36
CA ASN A 77 -5.50 -6.25 -14.45
C ASN A 77 -6.85 -5.59 -14.10
N TYR A 78 -6.89 -4.25 -14.04
CA TYR A 78 -8.09 -3.48 -13.75
C TYR A 78 -9.21 -3.68 -14.79
N ARG A 79 -8.84 -3.87 -16.07
CA ARG A 79 -9.77 -3.99 -17.21
C ARG A 79 -10.66 -5.23 -17.14
#